data_AF-A0A2C8FCP6-F1
#
_entry.id   AF-A0A2C8FCP6-F1
#
_cell.length_a   1.000
_cell.length_b   1.000
_cell.length_c   1.000
_cell.angle_alpha   90.00
_cell.angle_beta   90.00
_cell.angle_gamma   90.00
#
_symmetry.space_group_name_H-M   'P 1'
#
loop_
_entity.id
_entity.type
_entity.pdbx_description
1 polymer ?
#
loop_
_entity_poly.entity_id
_entity_poly.type
_entity_poly.pdbx_seq_one_letter_code
_entity_poly.pdbx_strand_id
1 'polypeptide(L)'
;MGKHILEEASRCLKCKKPLCSKGCPVSTPINQMVEALQDGDMHKAGAMLFQNNPLTAICSLICPHENFCEGHCILGKKGSPVHVSAIENYISRYYLAQFQPLRPENENNDKRVAIVGSGPAGLTVAFILAAKGFDVTLFESKERIGGVLQYGIPDFRLPKDILEQLKQKLLGLGVKIRPNMLIGPVVSIDDLFRDDYKAIFIGTGVWNPRPLRLKGETLGHVHYAIHYLKNPDVYALGKKVAVIGAGNVAMDVARTALRKGAEEVTVLYRRGEGDISATKYEYDYAKLDGVQFNFYKSPVEITDGGVICADTEVVETEDGSRLQAVEGSEKLFEADSVFIAVSQAPRSNLSGLEVGKTGLVITDEDGRTTRDGVFASGDVVTGAKTVAEAVNQSKRSAQTIIDYIESLEEQGA
;
A
#
# COMPACT_ATOMS: atom_id res chain seq x y z
N MET A 1 10.24 24.73 -13.49
CA MET A 1 10.28 23.44 -12.78
C MET A 1 11.58 22.66 -13.04
N GLY A 2 12.06 22.51 -14.30
CA GLY A 2 13.32 21.79 -14.59
C GLY A 2 14.58 22.32 -13.90
N LYS A 3 14.70 23.66 -13.70
CA LYS A 3 15.81 24.27 -12.97
C LYS A 3 15.91 23.75 -11.52
N HIS A 4 14.78 23.61 -10.84
CA HIS A 4 14.73 23.14 -9.44
C HIS A 4 15.10 21.66 -9.30
N ILE A 5 14.69 20.79 -10.23
CA ILE A 5 15.03 19.35 -10.16
C ILE A 5 16.51 19.12 -10.43
N LEU A 6 17.12 19.84 -11.38
CA LEU A 6 18.56 19.74 -11.64
C LEU A 6 19.40 20.35 -10.50
N GLU A 7 18.94 21.45 -9.89
CA GLU A 7 19.54 22.03 -8.69
C GLU A 7 19.52 21.01 -7.53
N GLU A 8 18.39 20.35 -7.32
CA GLU A 8 18.26 19.33 -6.27
C GLU A 8 19.13 18.10 -6.56
N ALA A 9 19.15 17.61 -7.79
CA ALA A 9 20.03 16.53 -8.22
C ALA A 9 21.52 16.88 -8.02
N SER A 10 21.89 18.14 -8.20
CA SER A 10 23.26 18.64 -7.99
C SER A 10 23.69 18.67 -6.52
N ARG A 11 22.75 18.59 -5.56
CA ARG A 11 23.07 18.42 -4.13
C ARG A 11 23.50 16.99 -3.80
N CYS A 12 23.26 16.02 -4.67
CA CYS A 12 23.66 14.64 -4.46
C CYS A 12 25.19 14.51 -4.42
N LEU A 13 25.70 13.98 -3.30
CA LEU A 13 27.14 13.78 -3.10
C LEU A 13 27.71 12.57 -3.88
N LYS A 14 26.86 11.82 -4.60
CA LYS A 14 27.21 10.56 -5.30
C LYS A 14 28.06 9.65 -4.41
N CYS A 15 27.52 9.38 -3.22
CA CYS A 15 28.27 8.72 -2.16
C CYS A 15 28.80 7.36 -2.63
N LYS A 16 30.08 7.07 -2.39
CA LYS A 16 30.71 5.77 -2.72
C LYS A 16 29.93 4.58 -2.13
N LYS A 17 29.38 4.76 -0.92
CA LYS A 17 28.45 3.82 -0.28
C LYS A 17 27.09 4.52 -0.13
N PRO A 18 26.18 4.38 -1.10
CA PRO A 18 24.90 5.08 -1.08
C PRO A 18 23.96 4.46 -0.03
N LEU A 19 24.01 4.99 1.20
CA LEU A 19 23.13 4.55 2.28
C LEU A 19 21.64 4.76 1.95
N CYS A 20 21.32 5.78 1.14
CA CYS A 20 19.98 6.00 0.61
C CYS A 20 19.46 4.82 -0.23
N SER A 21 20.30 4.22 -1.08
CA SER A 21 19.95 3.01 -1.83
C SER A 21 19.81 1.81 -0.91
N LYS A 22 20.71 1.65 0.07
CA LYS A 22 20.63 0.55 1.05
C LYS A 22 19.39 0.63 1.94
N GLY A 23 18.96 1.84 2.31
CA GLY A 23 17.75 2.08 3.09
C GLY A 23 16.46 2.01 2.28
N CYS A 24 16.54 1.89 0.95
CA CYS A 24 15.37 1.72 0.09
C CYS A 24 14.98 0.23 0.03
N PRO A 25 13.73 -0.16 0.33
CA PRO A 25 13.31 -1.56 0.30
C PRO A 25 13.51 -2.25 -1.05
N VAL A 26 13.40 -1.50 -2.16
CA VAL A 26 13.63 -2.00 -3.53
C VAL A 26 15.04 -1.69 -4.05
N SER A 27 15.95 -1.22 -3.19
CA SER A 27 17.34 -0.92 -3.54
C SER A 27 17.50 -0.01 -4.76
N THR A 28 16.69 1.05 -4.85
CA THR A 28 16.72 1.98 -5.99
C THR A 28 18.15 2.48 -6.28
N PRO A 29 18.62 2.43 -7.53
CA PRO A 29 19.97 2.86 -7.93
C PRO A 29 20.07 4.39 -8.00
N ILE A 30 20.02 5.06 -6.83
CA ILE A 30 19.87 6.52 -6.71
C ILE A 30 21.04 7.27 -7.34
N ASN A 31 22.27 6.82 -7.13
CA ASN A 31 23.44 7.48 -7.76
C ASN A 31 23.34 7.43 -9.28
N GLN A 32 23.04 6.25 -9.85
CA GLN A 32 22.97 6.05 -11.29
C GLN A 32 21.78 6.80 -11.90
N MET A 33 20.64 6.84 -11.20
CA MET A 33 19.47 7.64 -11.59
C MET A 33 19.84 9.13 -11.65
N VAL A 34 20.50 9.66 -10.62
CA VAL A 34 20.91 11.08 -10.56
C VAL A 34 21.94 11.40 -11.64
N GLU A 35 22.91 10.52 -11.87
CA GLU A 35 23.90 10.68 -12.95
C GLU A 35 23.23 10.72 -14.32
N ALA A 36 22.37 9.76 -14.63
CA ALA A 36 21.66 9.73 -15.91
C ALA A 36 20.79 10.98 -16.13
N LEU A 37 20.14 11.49 -15.08
CA LEU A 37 19.42 12.77 -15.15
C LEU A 37 20.34 13.96 -15.44
N GLN A 38 21.50 14.04 -14.78
CA GLN A 38 22.47 15.12 -14.98
C GLN A 38 23.12 15.07 -16.37
N ASP A 39 23.28 13.88 -16.93
CA ASP A 39 23.77 13.66 -18.29
C ASP A 39 22.69 13.95 -19.37
N GLY A 40 21.45 14.25 -18.94
CA GLY A 40 20.32 14.51 -19.84
C GLY A 40 19.66 13.26 -20.41
N ASP A 41 20.06 12.06 -19.98
CA ASP A 41 19.53 10.77 -20.44
C ASP A 41 18.32 10.32 -19.62
N MET A 42 17.20 11.03 -19.81
CA MET A 42 15.93 10.77 -19.15
C MET A 42 15.38 9.38 -19.43
N HIS A 43 15.59 8.86 -20.64
CA HIS A 43 15.09 7.55 -21.02
C HIS A 43 15.82 6.44 -20.26
N LYS A 44 17.15 6.48 -20.20
CA LYS A 44 17.95 5.53 -19.42
C LYS A 44 17.62 5.60 -17.92
N ALA A 45 17.51 6.81 -17.38
CA ALA A 45 17.14 7.00 -15.97
C ALA A 45 15.77 6.36 -15.67
N GLY A 46 14.78 6.64 -16.51
CA GLY A 46 13.43 6.10 -16.38
C GLY A 46 13.34 4.59 -16.55
N ALA A 47 14.00 4.04 -17.57
CA ALA A 47 14.03 2.60 -17.81
C ALA A 47 14.65 1.85 -16.63
N MET A 48 15.75 2.37 -16.07
CA MET A 48 16.41 1.79 -14.90
C MET A 48 15.50 1.76 -13.67
N LEU A 49 14.78 2.86 -13.41
CA LEU A 49 13.83 2.93 -12.29
C LEU A 49 12.67 1.96 -12.48
N PHE A 50 12.09 1.93 -13.67
CA PHE A 50 10.94 1.08 -13.98
C PHE A 50 11.30 -0.41 -13.93
N GLN A 51 12.46 -0.79 -14.49
CA GLN A 51 12.97 -2.17 -14.40
C GLN A 51 13.24 -2.58 -12.95
N ASN A 52 13.70 -1.65 -12.11
CA ASN A 52 13.88 -1.94 -10.69
C ASN A 52 12.55 -2.05 -9.94
N ASN A 53 11.61 -1.14 -10.22
CA ASN A 53 10.31 -1.05 -9.58
C ASN A 53 9.27 -0.50 -10.57
N PRO A 54 8.32 -1.33 -11.06
CA PRO A 54 7.31 -0.89 -12.03
C PRO A 54 6.33 0.14 -11.43
N LEU A 55 6.32 0.30 -10.10
CA LEU A 55 5.51 1.29 -9.37
C LEU A 55 6.35 2.50 -8.93
N THR A 56 7.53 2.75 -9.50
CA THR A 56 8.42 3.86 -9.14
C THR A 56 7.74 5.23 -9.15
N ALA A 57 6.87 5.52 -10.14
CA ALA A 57 6.11 6.78 -10.17
C ALA A 57 5.17 6.94 -8.97
N ILE A 58 4.63 5.84 -8.44
CA ILE A 58 3.78 5.83 -7.25
C ILE A 58 4.65 5.93 -6.00
N CYS A 59 5.68 5.09 -5.88
CA CYS A 59 6.59 5.08 -4.73
C CYS A 59 7.25 6.44 -4.49
N SER A 60 7.58 7.17 -5.56
CA SER A 60 8.14 8.52 -5.46
C SER A 60 7.22 9.51 -4.73
N LEU A 61 5.89 9.28 -4.73
CA LEU A 61 4.90 10.16 -4.10
C LEU A 61 4.53 9.75 -2.67
N ILE A 62 4.42 8.45 -2.40
CA ILE A 62 3.76 7.96 -1.17
C ILE A 62 4.66 7.13 -0.25
N CYS A 63 5.91 6.86 -0.63
CA CYS A 63 6.81 6.18 0.29
C CYS A 63 7.10 7.08 1.50
N PRO A 64 7.29 6.48 2.70
CA PRO A 64 7.82 7.20 3.84
C PRO A 64 9.33 7.43 3.63
N HIS A 65 9.66 8.38 2.76
CA HIS A 65 11.04 8.68 2.38
C HIS A 65 11.92 9.04 3.59
N GLU A 66 11.33 9.62 4.63
CA GLU A 66 11.95 9.91 5.92
C GLU A 66 12.41 8.66 6.68
N ASN A 67 11.78 7.50 6.44
CA ASN A 67 12.16 6.22 7.00
C ASN A 67 13.07 5.41 6.06
N PHE A 68 13.13 5.78 4.77
CA PHE A 68 13.86 5.07 3.72
C PHE A 68 14.99 5.94 3.13
N CYS A 69 14.94 6.21 1.83
CA CYS A 69 16.05 6.78 1.07
C CYS A 69 16.53 8.13 1.60
N GLU A 70 15.61 9.06 1.85
CA GLU A 70 15.94 10.42 2.32
C GLU A 70 16.39 10.41 3.78
N GLY A 71 15.77 9.58 4.63
CA GLY A 71 16.20 9.35 6.01
C GLY A 71 17.61 8.78 6.15
N HIS A 72 18.06 8.01 5.15
CA HIS A 72 19.42 7.45 5.10
C HIS A 72 20.42 8.30 4.30
N CYS A 73 20.00 9.46 3.79
CA CYS A 73 20.89 10.34 3.04
C CYS A 73 21.99 10.91 3.94
N ILE A 74 23.27 10.75 3.55
CA ILE A 74 24.41 11.25 4.32
C ILE A 74 24.36 12.77 4.49
N LEU A 75 23.88 13.50 3.48
CA LEU A 75 23.72 14.96 3.55
C LEU A 75 22.72 15.38 4.64
N GLY A 76 21.70 14.56 4.89
CA GLY A 76 20.70 14.77 5.94
C GLY A 76 21.26 14.81 7.36
N LYS A 77 22.49 14.33 7.58
CA LYS A 77 23.16 14.42 8.90
C LYS A 77 23.62 15.83 9.26
N LYS A 78 23.85 16.69 8.27
CA LYS A 78 24.38 18.06 8.45
C LYS A 78 23.43 19.15 7.97
N GLY A 79 22.25 18.78 7.48
CA GLY A 79 21.29 19.71 6.90
C GLY A 79 20.11 18.94 6.30
N SER A 80 19.51 19.48 5.24
CA SER A 80 18.41 18.79 4.57
C SER A 80 18.95 17.66 3.68
N PRO A 81 18.28 16.47 3.66
CA PRO A 81 18.63 15.41 2.72
C PRO A 81 18.39 15.88 1.27
N VAL A 82 18.90 15.07 0.33
CA VAL A 82 18.50 15.21 -1.07
C VAL A 82 17.06 14.71 -1.19
N HIS A 83 16.18 15.49 -1.83
CA HIS A 83 14.80 15.11 -2.10
C HIS A 83 14.75 14.11 -3.27
N VAL A 84 15.19 12.88 -3.01
CA VAL A 84 15.19 11.77 -3.97
C VAL A 84 13.79 11.52 -4.51
N SER A 85 12.76 11.68 -3.67
CA SER A 85 11.35 11.58 -4.04
C SER A 85 10.98 12.48 -5.23
N ALA A 86 11.37 13.75 -5.21
CA ALA A 86 11.08 14.72 -6.26
C ALA A 86 11.82 14.38 -7.56
N ILE A 87 13.07 13.94 -7.46
CA ILE A 87 13.89 13.52 -8.61
C ILE A 87 13.30 12.26 -9.25
N GLU A 88 13.02 11.24 -8.44
CA GLU A 88 12.42 9.97 -8.88
C GLU A 88 11.06 10.22 -9.52
N ASN A 89 10.24 11.10 -8.94
CA ASN A 89 8.93 11.44 -9.49
C ASN A 89 9.02 12.05 -10.88
N TYR A 90 9.89 13.04 -11.06
CA TYR A 90 10.07 13.71 -12.34
C TYR A 90 10.48 12.72 -13.44
N ILE A 91 11.49 11.90 -13.16
CA ILE A 91 12.00 10.88 -14.10
C ILE A 91 10.93 9.83 -14.40
N SER A 92 10.30 9.30 -13.36
CA SER A 92 9.35 8.19 -13.47
C SER A 92 8.06 8.60 -14.17
N ARG A 93 7.56 9.81 -13.91
CA ARG A 93 6.39 10.37 -14.60
C ARG A 93 6.66 10.58 -16.08
N TYR A 94 7.83 11.14 -16.42
CA TYR A 94 8.27 11.29 -17.81
C TYR A 94 8.32 9.92 -18.51
N TYR A 95 8.98 8.95 -17.89
CA TYR A 95 9.15 7.62 -18.47
C TYR A 95 7.82 6.89 -18.63
N LEU A 96 6.96 6.88 -17.61
CA LEU A 96 5.65 6.22 -17.68
C LEU A 96 4.79 6.77 -18.82
N ALA A 97 4.84 8.08 -19.09
CA ALA A 97 4.10 8.69 -20.18
C ALA A 97 4.58 8.20 -21.56
N GLN A 98 5.89 8.01 -21.73
CA GLN A 98 6.51 7.65 -23.02
C GLN A 98 6.67 6.14 -23.23
N PHE A 99 6.70 5.35 -22.15
CA PHE A 99 6.97 3.93 -22.17
C PHE A 99 5.96 3.18 -23.05
N GLN A 100 6.43 2.53 -24.10
CA GLN A 100 5.62 1.64 -24.93
C GLN A 100 6.08 0.20 -24.67
N PRO A 101 5.28 -0.61 -23.96
CA PRO A 101 5.66 -1.98 -23.70
C PRO A 101 5.68 -2.78 -25.00
N LEU A 102 6.71 -3.60 -25.17
CA LEU A 102 6.76 -4.62 -26.20
C LEU A 102 6.66 -5.97 -25.49
N ARG A 103 5.59 -6.71 -25.77
CA ARG A 103 5.47 -8.10 -25.34
C ARG A 103 6.35 -8.95 -26.26
N PRO A 104 7.27 -9.78 -25.72
CA PRO A 104 7.96 -10.77 -26.55
C PRO A 104 6.95 -11.67 -27.26
N GLU A 105 7.15 -11.93 -28.55
CA GLU A 105 6.42 -12.99 -29.25
C GLU A 105 6.74 -14.32 -28.57
N ASN A 106 5.71 -15.05 -28.16
CA ASN A 106 5.86 -16.35 -27.52
C ASN A 106 5.06 -17.35 -28.36
N GLU A 107 5.74 -18.37 -28.88
CA GLU A 107 5.11 -19.43 -29.69
C GLU A 107 4.32 -20.42 -28.81
N ASN A 108 4.60 -20.47 -27.50
CA ASN A 108 3.96 -21.40 -26.56
C ASN A 108 2.79 -20.78 -25.78
N ASN A 109 1.61 -21.39 -25.92
CA ASN A 109 0.37 -21.04 -25.23
C ASN A 109 0.28 -21.58 -23.79
N ASP A 110 1.29 -22.31 -23.31
CA ASP A 110 1.22 -23.09 -22.07
C ASP A 110 1.68 -22.33 -20.81
N LYS A 111 2.01 -21.04 -20.92
CA LYS A 111 2.53 -20.19 -19.82
C LYS A 111 1.47 -19.32 -19.16
N ARG A 112 0.29 -19.89 -18.87
CA ARG A 112 -0.84 -19.14 -18.30
C ARG A 112 -0.70 -18.93 -16.80
N VAL A 113 -0.82 -17.68 -16.34
CA VAL A 113 -0.71 -17.31 -14.92
C VAL A 113 -1.90 -16.45 -14.48
N ALA A 114 -2.50 -16.81 -13.35
CA ALA A 114 -3.56 -16.04 -12.72
C ALA A 114 -2.97 -15.17 -11.62
N ILE A 115 -3.35 -13.89 -11.59
CA ILE A 115 -2.99 -12.96 -10.51
C ILE A 115 -4.29 -12.52 -9.84
N VAL A 116 -4.46 -12.88 -8.58
CA VAL A 116 -5.66 -12.60 -7.78
C VAL A 116 -5.41 -11.37 -6.91
N GLY A 117 -6.00 -10.25 -7.30
CA GLY A 117 -5.85 -8.94 -6.67
C GLY A 117 -4.89 -8.03 -7.44
N SER A 118 -5.33 -6.81 -7.73
CA SER A 118 -4.57 -5.82 -8.50
C SER A 118 -3.92 -4.72 -7.65
N GLY A 119 -3.61 -5.03 -6.39
CA GLY A 119 -2.84 -4.15 -5.52
C GLY A 119 -1.37 -4.03 -5.94
N PRO A 120 -0.53 -3.33 -5.15
CA PRO A 120 0.89 -3.19 -5.43
C PRO A 120 1.61 -4.49 -5.80
N ALA A 121 1.34 -5.56 -5.06
CA ALA A 121 1.95 -6.85 -5.26
C ALA A 121 1.55 -7.46 -6.61
N GLY A 122 0.24 -7.56 -6.86
CA GLY A 122 -0.30 -8.11 -8.11
C GLY A 122 0.13 -7.32 -9.35
N LEU A 123 0.14 -5.98 -9.30
CA LEU A 123 0.65 -5.15 -10.41
C LEU A 123 2.13 -5.43 -10.69
N THR A 124 2.94 -5.55 -9.64
CA THR A 124 4.38 -5.85 -9.77
C THR A 124 4.61 -7.18 -10.46
N VAL A 125 3.94 -8.24 -9.99
CA VAL A 125 4.02 -9.57 -10.59
C VAL A 125 3.51 -9.55 -12.03
N ALA A 126 2.39 -8.86 -12.30
CA ALA A 126 1.81 -8.76 -13.64
C ALA A 126 2.78 -8.13 -14.64
N PHE A 127 3.42 -7.01 -14.28
CA PHE A 127 4.41 -6.36 -15.14
C PHE A 127 5.61 -7.28 -15.42
N ILE A 128 6.15 -7.92 -14.39
CA ILE A 128 7.34 -8.79 -14.53
C ILE A 128 7.03 -9.99 -15.42
N LEU A 129 5.95 -10.72 -15.14
CA LEU A 129 5.59 -11.92 -15.90
C LEU A 129 5.19 -11.58 -17.34
N ALA A 130 4.39 -10.54 -17.55
CA ALA A 130 3.96 -10.16 -18.90
C ALA A 130 5.14 -9.66 -19.76
N ALA A 131 6.09 -8.93 -19.16
CA ALA A 131 7.32 -8.53 -19.85
C ALA A 131 8.21 -9.72 -20.25
N LYS A 132 8.07 -10.88 -19.58
CA LYS A 132 8.70 -12.14 -19.97
C LYS A 132 7.85 -13.01 -20.90
N GLY A 133 6.72 -12.50 -21.38
CA GLY A 133 5.88 -13.17 -22.38
C GLY A 133 4.82 -14.14 -21.84
N PHE A 134 4.64 -14.27 -20.52
CA PHE A 134 3.61 -15.12 -19.90
C PHE A 134 2.19 -14.63 -20.25
N ASP A 135 1.22 -15.54 -20.39
CA ASP A 135 -0.21 -15.19 -20.57
C ASP A 135 -0.85 -14.89 -19.21
N VAL A 136 -0.77 -13.62 -18.80
CA VAL A 136 -1.22 -13.16 -17.50
C VAL A 136 -2.70 -12.73 -17.56
N THR A 137 -3.50 -13.28 -16.65
CA THR A 137 -4.84 -12.76 -16.34
C THR A 137 -4.89 -12.22 -14.91
N LEU A 138 -5.23 -10.94 -14.79
CA LEU A 138 -5.39 -10.22 -13.53
C LEU A 138 -6.86 -10.19 -13.12
N PHE A 139 -7.19 -10.81 -12.00
CA PHE A 139 -8.53 -10.86 -11.41
C PHE A 139 -8.64 -9.80 -10.31
N GLU A 140 -9.49 -8.80 -10.50
CA GLU A 140 -9.74 -7.75 -9.50
C GLU A 140 -11.17 -7.82 -8.99
N SER A 141 -11.32 -7.88 -7.67
CA SER A 141 -12.62 -7.92 -7.00
C SER A 141 -13.48 -6.67 -7.16
N LYS A 142 -12.87 -5.54 -7.54
CA LYS A 142 -13.50 -4.22 -7.69
C LYS A 142 -13.55 -3.76 -9.15
N GLU A 143 -14.19 -2.62 -9.39
CA GLU A 143 -14.37 -2.05 -10.72
C GLU A 143 -13.08 -1.56 -11.39
N ARG A 144 -12.09 -1.11 -10.61
CA ARG A 144 -10.84 -0.50 -11.09
C ARG A 144 -9.65 -1.20 -10.44
N ILE A 145 -8.53 -1.26 -11.18
CA ILE A 145 -7.30 -1.84 -10.67
C ILE A 145 -6.57 -0.92 -9.68
N GLY A 146 -5.60 -1.45 -8.95
CA GLY A 146 -4.70 -0.68 -8.08
C GLY A 146 -4.88 -0.96 -6.60
N GLY A 147 -5.94 -1.68 -6.20
CA GLY A 147 -6.19 -2.03 -4.81
C GLY A 147 -6.15 -0.81 -3.87
N VAL A 148 -5.34 -0.86 -2.81
CA VAL A 148 -5.21 0.25 -1.84
C VAL A 148 -4.73 1.55 -2.51
N LEU A 149 -3.98 1.48 -3.61
CA LEU A 149 -3.54 2.66 -4.36
C LEU A 149 -4.71 3.42 -4.97
N GLN A 150 -5.74 2.69 -5.41
CA GLN A 150 -6.93 3.23 -6.05
C GLN A 150 -7.98 3.67 -5.03
N TYR A 151 -8.16 2.89 -3.97
CA TYR A 151 -9.30 2.99 -3.05
C TYR A 151 -8.96 3.35 -1.61
N GLY A 152 -7.70 3.29 -1.22
CA GLY A 152 -7.26 3.52 0.16
C GLY A 152 -6.43 4.79 0.32
N ILE A 153 -5.72 5.22 -0.73
CA ILE A 153 -4.91 6.44 -0.71
C ILE A 153 -5.68 7.57 -1.38
N PRO A 154 -5.88 8.74 -0.75
CA PRO A 154 -6.60 9.86 -1.36
C PRO A 154 -5.88 10.48 -2.58
N ASP A 155 -6.66 11.14 -3.44
CA ASP A 155 -6.15 11.80 -4.67
C ASP A 155 -5.10 12.87 -4.40
N PHE A 156 -5.21 13.60 -3.27
CA PHE A 156 -4.25 14.64 -2.90
C PHE A 156 -2.87 14.08 -2.51
N ARG A 157 -2.75 12.78 -2.24
CA ARG A 157 -1.47 12.07 -2.03
C ARG A 157 -1.04 11.31 -3.28
N LEU A 158 -1.99 10.66 -3.95
CA LEU A 158 -1.73 9.84 -5.13
C LEU A 158 -2.74 10.14 -6.25
N PRO A 159 -2.35 10.95 -7.25
CA PRO A 159 -3.14 11.19 -8.44
C PRO A 159 -3.48 9.87 -9.17
N LYS A 160 -4.78 9.66 -9.45
CA LYS A 160 -5.29 8.41 -10.03
C LYS A 160 -4.98 8.23 -11.51
N ASP A 161 -4.54 9.28 -12.21
CA ASP A 161 -4.09 9.19 -13.60
C ASP A 161 -2.87 8.26 -13.74
N ILE A 162 -2.02 8.15 -12.72
CA ILE A 162 -0.88 7.22 -12.73
C ILE A 162 -1.36 5.77 -12.82
N LEU A 163 -2.42 5.42 -12.10
CA LEU A 163 -2.99 4.06 -12.12
C LEU A 163 -3.63 3.73 -13.46
N GLU A 164 -4.32 4.71 -14.08
CA GLU A 164 -4.86 4.52 -15.43
C GLU A 164 -3.73 4.35 -16.46
N GLN A 165 -2.65 5.11 -16.37
CA GLN A 165 -1.48 4.90 -17.24
C GLN A 165 -0.89 3.50 -17.07
N LEU A 166 -0.67 3.04 -15.83
CA LEU A 166 -0.18 1.69 -15.56
C LEU A 166 -1.11 0.60 -16.11
N LYS A 167 -2.42 0.78 -15.98
CA LYS A 167 -3.43 -0.11 -16.60
C LYS A 167 -3.22 -0.20 -18.10
N GLN A 168 -3.08 0.93 -18.79
CA GLN A 168 -2.85 0.94 -20.24
C GLN A 168 -1.53 0.25 -20.61
N LYS A 169 -0.48 0.38 -19.80
CA LYS A 169 0.78 -0.36 -20.02
C LYS A 169 0.61 -1.88 -19.86
N LEU A 170 -0.15 -2.33 -18.85
CA LEU A 170 -0.46 -3.76 -18.70
C LEU A 170 -1.26 -4.29 -19.90
N LEU A 171 -2.26 -3.55 -20.37
CA LEU A 171 -3.02 -3.91 -21.57
C LEU A 171 -2.12 -3.97 -22.82
N GLY A 172 -1.18 -3.03 -22.95
CA GLY A 172 -0.17 -3.04 -24.03
C GLY A 172 0.80 -4.23 -23.95
N LEU A 173 1.05 -4.78 -22.76
CA LEU A 173 1.76 -6.06 -22.57
C LEU A 173 0.88 -7.29 -22.84
N GLY A 174 -0.39 -7.10 -23.23
CA GLY A 174 -1.34 -8.18 -23.47
C GLY A 174 -1.89 -8.84 -22.21
N VAL A 175 -1.79 -8.18 -21.04
CA VAL A 175 -2.41 -8.65 -19.80
C VAL A 175 -3.93 -8.55 -19.92
N LYS A 176 -4.64 -9.65 -19.64
CA LYS A 176 -6.10 -9.66 -19.56
C LYS A 176 -6.52 -9.21 -18.16
N ILE A 177 -7.47 -8.28 -18.05
CA ILE A 177 -7.96 -7.78 -16.76
C ILE A 177 -9.44 -8.13 -16.62
N ARG A 178 -9.79 -8.82 -15.52
CA ARG A 178 -11.16 -9.17 -15.15
C ARG A 178 -11.57 -8.40 -13.90
N PRO A 179 -12.14 -7.19 -14.03
CA PRO A 179 -12.67 -6.43 -12.91
C PRO A 179 -13.97 -7.05 -12.38
N ASN A 180 -14.39 -6.66 -11.17
CA ASN A 180 -15.56 -7.17 -10.46
C ASN A 180 -15.58 -8.71 -10.30
N MET A 181 -14.39 -9.32 -10.26
CA MET A 181 -14.21 -10.76 -10.20
C MET A 181 -13.53 -11.16 -8.89
N LEU A 182 -14.34 -11.49 -7.89
CA LEU A 182 -13.85 -12.04 -6.62
C LEU A 182 -13.63 -13.55 -6.75
N ILE A 183 -12.37 -14.00 -6.67
CA ILE A 183 -12.01 -15.42 -6.60
C ILE A 183 -12.36 -15.97 -5.22
N GLY A 184 -12.91 -17.18 -5.14
CA GLY A 184 -13.31 -17.87 -3.92
C GLY A 184 -14.79 -18.28 -3.94
N PRO A 185 -15.76 -17.33 -3.86
CA PRO A 185 -17.17 -17.69 -3.72
C PRO A 185 -17.83 -18.31 -4.96
N VAL A 186 -17.41 -17.90 -6.16
CA VAL A 186 -18.02 -18.34 -7.44
C VAL A 186 -17.03 -19.11 -8.31
N VAL A 187 -15.81 -18.60 -8.45
CA VAL A 187 -14.71 -19.27 -9.13
C VAL A 187 -13.61 -19.49 -8.11
N SER A 188 -13.26 -20.74 -7.87
CA SER A 188 -12.26 -21.18 -6.90
C SER A 188 -10.85 -21.22 -7.50
N ILE A 189 -9.86 -21.49 -6.65
CA ILE A 189 -8.48 -21.78 -7.10
C ILE A 189 -8.46 -23.08 -7.93
N ASP A 190 -9.28 -24.08 -7.57
CA ASP A 190 -9.38 -25.34 -8.31
C ASP A 190 -9.92 -25.14 -9.73
N ASP A 191 -10.88 -24.23 -9.90
CA ASP A 191 -11.41 -23.87 -11.22
C ASP A 191 -10.34 -23.24 -12.11
N LEU A 192 -9.46 -22.41 -11.53
CA LEU A 192 -8.33 -21.85 -12.27
C LEU A 192 -7.35 -22.95 -12.70
N PHE A 193 -7.00 -23.88 -11.83
CA PHE A 193 -6.15 -25.01 -12.24
C PHE A 193 -6.82 -25.90 -13.29
N ARG A 194 -8.13 -26.17 -13.18
CA ARG A 194 -8.91 -26.89 -14.20
C ARG A 194 -8.82 -26.20 -15.56
N ASP A 195 -8.81 -24.87 -15.57
CA ASP A 195 -8.74 -24.05 -16.79
C ASP A 195 -7.28 -23.80 -17.24
N ASP A 196 -6.36 -24.69 -16.86
CA ASP A 196 -4.95 -24.78 -17.27
C ASP A 196 -4.07 -23.57 -16.90
N TYR A 197 -4.39 -22.90 -15.79
CA TYR A 197 -3.43 -21.98 -15.17
C TYR A 197 -2.31 -22.78 -14.50
N LYS A 198 -1.06 -22.58 -14.95
CA LYS A 198 0.10 -23.27 -14.39
C LYS A 198 0.49 -22.74 -13.02
N ALA A 199 0.29 -21.44 -12.80
CA ALA A 199 0.54 -20.81 -11.51
C ALA A 199 -0.53 -19.78 -11.16
N ILE A 200 -0.78 -19.64 -9.86
CA ILE A 200 -1.72 -18.68 -9.30
C ILE A 200 -0.99 -17.84 -8.25
N PHE A 201 -1.01 -16.53 -8.41
CA PHE A 201 -0.47 -15.59 -7.45
C PHE A 201 -1.60 -14.90 -6.67
N ILE A 202 -1.50 -14.88 -5.34
CA ILE A 202 -2.45 -14.27 -4.42
C ILE A 202 -1.86 -12.97 -3.86
N GLY A 203 -2.42 -11.84 -4.29
CA GLY A 203 -2.06 -10.49 -3.87
C GLY A 203 -3.28 -9.69 -3.41
N THR A 204 -4.22 -10.34 -2.71
CA THR A 204 -5.51 -9.74 -2.35
C THR A 204 -5.43 -8.65 -1.29
N GLY A 205 -4.32 -8.57 -0.55
CA GLY A 205 -4.11 -7.64 0.56
C GLY A 205 -5.04 -7.88 1.75
N VAL A 206 -5.15 -6.86 2.62
CA VAL A 206 -6.04 -6.85 3.79
C VAL A 206 -7.14 -5.81 3.60
N TRP A 207 -8.41 -6.23 3.62
CA TRP A 207 -9.56 -5.36 3.32
C TRP A 207 -10.66 -5.40 4.37
N ASN A 208 -10.61 -6.36 5.31
CA ASN A 208 -11.60 -6.47 6.37
C ASN A 208 -11.18 -5.55 7.53
N PRO A 209 -11.92 -4.49 7.84
CA PRO A 209 -11.61 -3.66 9.00
C PRO A 209 -11.75 -4.48 10.29
N ARG A 210 -10.90 -4.20 11.28
CA ARG A 210 -11.07 -4.79 12.61
C ARG A 210 -12.12 -4.02 13.40
N PRO A 211 -13.17 -4.69 13.92
CA PRO A 211 -14.13 -4.04 14.78
C PRO A 211 -13.53 -3.72 16.15
N LEU A 212 -14.08 -2.73 16.84
CA LEU A 212 -13.74 -2.43 18.23
C LEU A 212 -14.44 -3.41 19.19
N ARG A 213 -15.58 -3.95 18.78
CA ARG A 213 -16.50 -4.77 19.57
C ARG A 213 -17.06 -4.01 20.78
N LEU A 214 -17.39 -2.73 20.59
CA LEU A 214 -17.99 -1.88 21.60
C LEU A 214 -19.50 -1.70 21.36
N LYS A 215 -20.23 -1.37 22.43
CA LYS A 215 -21.63 -0.96 22.32
C LYS A 215 -21.74 0.27 21.42
N GLY A 216 -22.73 0.27 20.53
CA GLY A 216 -23.00 1.35 19.57
C GLY A 216 -22.21 1.31 18.26
N GLU A 217 -21.33 0.34 18.04
CA GLU A 217 -20.56 0.22 16.79
C GLU A 217 -21.44 0.02 15.54
N THR A 218 -22.69 -0.38 15.71
CA THR A 218 -23.67 -0.57 14.63
C THR A 218 -24.53 0.66 14.33
N LEU A 219 -24.32 1.80 15.02
CA LEU A 219 -25.10 3.02 14.80
C LEU A 219 -24.83 3.60 13.40
N GLY A 220 -25.84 4.27 12.83
CA GLY A 220 -25.83 4.69 11.41
C GLY A 220 -24.74 5.71 11.05
N HIS A 221 -24.20 6.43 12.04
CA HIS A 221 -23.12 7.41 11.87
C HIS A 221 -21.72 6.83 12.17
N VAL A 222 -21.62 5.51 12.37
CA VAL A 222 -20.37 4.80 12.63
C VAL A 222 -19.88 4.12 11.35
N HIS A 223 -18.62 4.33 11.02
CA HIS A 223 -18.05 3.93 9.75
C HIS A 223 -16.67 3.31 9.94
N TYR A 224 -16.30 2.40 9.04
CA TYR A 224 -14.93 1.90 8.97
C TYR A 224 -14.10 2.73 8.00
N ALA A 225 -12.92 3.14 8.43
CA ALA A 225 -12.03 4.04 7.68
C ALA A 225 -11.75 3.56 6.25
N ILE A 226 -11.39 2.28 6.07
CA ILE A 226 -11.11 1.72 4.74
C ILE A 226 -12.35 1.65 3.85
N HIS A 227 -13.57 1.65 4.42
CA HIS A 227 -14.79 1.70 3.63
C HIS A 227 -15.06 3.11 3.13
N TYR A 228 -14.89 4.09 4.00
CA TYR A 228 -15.02 5.51 3.67
C TYR A 228 -14.08 5.93 2.54
N LEU A 229 -12.80 5.60 2.64
CA LEU A 229 -11.79 6.02 1.66
C LEU A 229 -12.05 5.47 0.23
N LYS A 230 -12.82 4.38 0.09
CA LYS A 230 -13.17 3.82 -1.23
C LYS A 230 -13.99 4.79 -2.07
N ASN A 231 -14.92 5.50 -1.43
CA ASN A 231 -15.77 6.49 -2.07
C ASN A 231 -16.28 7.48 -1.01
N PRO A 232 -15.50 8.51 -0.66
CA PRO A 232 -15.89 9.47 0.37
C PRO A 232 -17.15 10.28 0.02
N ASP A 233 -17.49 10.39 -1.26
CA ASP A 233 -18.59 11.23 -1.76
C ASP A 233 -20.00 10.70 -1.43
N VAL A 234 -20.12 9.44 -0.99
CA VAL A 234 -21.42 8.85 -0.60
C VAL A 234 -21.75 9.01 0.89
N TYR A 235 -20.89 9.68 1.66
CA TYR A 235 -21.04 9.83 3.11
C TYR A 235 -21.50 11.24 3.48
N ALA A 236 -22.49 11.33 4.37
CA ALA A 236 -22.92 12.58 4.98
C ALA A 236 -22.28 12.70 6.38
N LEU A 237 -21.18 13.46 6.48
CA LEU A 237 -20.32 13.47 7.66
C LEU A 237 -20.82 14.34 8.83
N GLY A 238 -21.71 15.29 8.55
CA GLY A 238 -22.00 16.37 9.48
C GLY A 238 -20.82 17.33 9.64
N LYS A 239 -20.77 18.05 10.77
CA LYS A 239 -19.78 19.08 11.06
C LYS A 239 -18.62 18.56 11.92
N LYS A 240 -18.92 17.69 12.90
CA LYS A 240 -17.94 17.15 13.85
C LYS A 240 -17.64 15.69 13.54
N VAL A 241 -16.37 15.34 13.31
CA VAL A 241 -15.94 13.99 12.99
C VAL A 241 -14.92 13.49 14.01
N ALA A 242 -15.16 12.30 14.58
CA ALA A 242 -14.20 11.60 15.42
C ALA A 242 -13.55 10.46 14.63
N VAL A 243 -12.21 10.36 14.67
CA VAL A 243 -11.45 9.26 14.04
C VAL A 243 -10.71 8.49 15.13
N ILE A 244 -11.04 7.22 15.33
CA ILE A 244 -10.44 6.35 16.34
C ILE A 244 -9.23 5.61 15.73
N GLY A 245 -8.03 5.96 16.20
CA GLY A 245 -6.75 5.39 15.77
C GLY A 245 -5.82 6.42 15.14
N ALA A 246 -4.50 6.14 15.15
CA ALA A 246 -3.46 7.06 14.69
C ALA A 246 -2.47 6.40 13.72
N GLY A 247 -2.98 5.70 12.70
CA GLY A 247 -2.19 5.18 11.58
C GLY A 247 -2.35 6.04 10.32
N ASN A 248 -1.62 5.72 9.25
CA ASN A 248 -1.74 6.45 7.97
C ASN A 248 -3.18 6.51 7.45
N VAL A 249 -3.93 5.41 7.58
CA VAL A 249 -5.35 5.36 7.21
C VAL A 249 -6.16 6.36 8.03
N ALA A 250 -5.87 6.55 9.31
CA ALA A 250 -6.56 7.56 10.14
C ALA A 250 -6.23 8.99 9.68
N MET A 251 -4.97 9.26 9.31
CA MET A 251 -4.59 10.57 8.77
C MET A 251 -5.30 10.84 7.44
N ASP A 252 -5.34 9.84 6.55
CA ASP A 252 -6.05 9.93 5.28
C ASP A 252 -7.54 10.20 5.46
N VAL A 253 -8.20 9.49 6.39
CA VAL A 253 -9.61 9.75 6.73
C VAL A 253 -9.79 11.18 7.23
N ALA A 254 -8.98 11.61 8.20
CA ALA A 254 -9.15 12.91 8.84
C ALA A 254 -8.96 14.06 7.83
N ARG A 255 -7.89 13.99 7.03
CA ARG A 255 -7.58 14.96 5.98
C ARG A 255 -8.61 14.96 4.85
N THR A 256 -9.18 13.79 4.53
CA THR A 256 -10.26 13.68 3.55
C THR A 256 -11.56 14.26 4.09
N ALA A 257 -11.92 14.00 5.35
CA ALA A 257 -13.12 14.53 5.99
C ALA A 257 -13.16 16.06 5.98
N LEU A 258 -12.05 16.73 6.32
CA LEU A 258 -11.91 18.19 6.21
C LEU A 258 -12.18 18.69 4.78
N ARG A 259 -11.60 18.02 3.78
CA ARG A 259 -11.79 18.36 2.35
C ARG A 259 -13.21 18.06 1.85
N LYS A 260 -13.96 17.21 2.54
CA LYS A 260 -15.37 16.91 2.27
C LYS A 260 -16.35 17.77 3.08
N GLY A 261 -15.85 18.79 3.79
CA GLY A 261 -16.66 19.83 4.41
C GLY A 261 -16.93 19.64 5.91
N ALA A 262 -16.28 18.70 6.58
CA ALA A 262 -16.30 18.67 8.05
C ALA A 262 -15.62 19.93 8.61
N GLU A 263 -16.23 20.56 9.61
CA GLU A 263 -15.72 21.78 10.25
C GLU A 263 -14.70 21.45 11.34
N GLU A 264 -14.92 20.34 12.05
CA GLU A 264 -14.07 19.86 13.14
C GLU A 264 -13.78 18.37 12.96
N VAL A 265 -12.49 18.01 12.92
CA VAL A 265 -12.05 16.62 12.83
C VAL A 265 -11.03 16.34 13.92
N THR A 266 -11.35 15.36 14.76
CA THR A 266 -10.53 14.99 15.92
C THR A 266 -10.11 13.54 15.85
N VAL A 267 -8.80 13.31 15.86
CA VAL A 267 -8.21 11.98 16.00
C VAL A 267 -8.13 11.64 17.49
N LEU A 268 -8.80 10.55 17.89
CA LEU A 268 -8.78 9.98 19.22
C LEU A 268 -7.76 8.83 19.24
N TYR A 269 -6.74 8.95 20.10
CA TYR A 269 -5.70 7.94 20.20
C TYR A 269 -5.45 7.53 21.65
N ARG A 270 -5.39 6.22 21.89
CA ARG A 270 -5.23 5.63 23.23
C ARG A 270 -3.81 5.72 23.81
N ARG A 271 -2.86 6.31 23.09
CA ARG A 271 -1.46 6.48 23.55
C ARG A 271 -1.02 7.91 23.29
N GLY A 272 0.23 8.23 23.62
CA GLY A 272 0.81 9.56 23.43
C GLY A 272 1.15 9.86 21.96
N GLU A 273 1.51 11.12 21.70
CA GLU A 273 1.94 11.61 20.38
C GLU A 273 3.16 10.85 19.84
N GLY A 274 4.11 10.48 20.72
CA GLY A 274 5.29 9.70 20.35
C GLY A 274 5.00 8.25 19.92
N ASP A 275 3.80 7.74 20.20
CA ASP A 275 3.38 6.37 19.87
C ASP A 275 2.55 6.30 18.57
N ILE A 276 2.42 7.40 17.83
CA ILE A 276 1.68 7.43 16.56
C ILE A 276 2.32 6.47 15.57
N SER A 277 1.48 5.65 14.92
CA SER A 277 1.92 4.68 13.90
C SER A 277 1.93 5.25 12.48
N ALA A 278 1.28 6.39 12.27
CA ALA A 278 1.39 7.14 11.02
C ALA A 278 2.82 7.66 10.82
N THR A 279 3.20 7.88 9.56
CA THR A 279 4.51 8.47 9.29
C THR A 279 4.52 9.93 9.77
N LYS A 280 5.72 10.43 10.08
CA LYS A 280 5.86 11.80 10.59
C LYS A 280 5.28 12.81 9.60
N TYR A 281 5.55 12.64 8.30
CA TYR A 281 5.03 13.54 7.28
C TYR A 281 3.50 13.52 7.21
N GLU A 282 2.86 12.35 7.27
CA GLU A 282 1.40 12.30 7.22
C GLU A 282 0.75 12.90 8.47
N TYR A 283 1.38 12.73 9.63
CA TYR A 283 0.97 13.39 10.86
C TYR A 283 1.12 14.91 10.79
N ASP A 284 2.29 15.41 10.36
CA ASP A 284 2.57 16.84 10.23
C ASP A 284 1.61 17.50 9.22
N TYR A 285 1.33 16.85 8.08
CA TYR A 285 0.34 17.34 7.12
C TYR A 285 -1.08 17.33 7.67
N ALA A 286 -1.47 16.34 8.47
CA ALA A 286 -2.78 16.33 9.11
C ALA A 286 -2.93 17.51 10.09
N LYS A 287 -1.92 17.81 10.89
CA LYS A 287 -1.92 19.01 11.75
C LYS A 287 -2.01 20.30 10.95
N LEU A 288 -1.24 20.42 9.87
CA LEU A 288 -1.25 21.58 8.98
C LEU A 288 -2.61 21.80 8.31
N ASP A 289 -3.31 20.71 7.97
CA ASP A 289 -4.67 20.76 7.43
C ASP A 289 -5.72 21.18 8.50
N GLY A 290 -5.37 21.17 9.79
CA GLY A 290 -6.25 21.57 10.89
C GLY A 290 -6.86 20.41 11.69
N VAL A 291 -6.37 19.17 11.52
CA VAL A 291 -6.82 18.01 12.31
C VAL A 291 -6.41 18.18 13.77
N GLN A 292 -7.36 18.01 14.68
CA GLN A 292 -7.12 18.00 16.12
C GLN A 292 -6.73 16.60 16.59
N PHE A 293 -5.91 16.52 17.64
CA PHE A 293 -5.45 15.25 18.21
C PHE A 293 -5.70 15.21 19.71
N ASN A 294 -6.47 14.23 20.14
CA ASN A 294 -6.68 13.92 21.55
C ASN A 294 -6.01 12.59 21.88
N PHE A 295 -4.85 12.70 22.52
CA PHE A 295 -4.07 11.58 23.01
C PHE A 295 -4.60 11.04 24.33
N TYR A 296 -4.17 9.84 24.67
CA TYR A 296 -4.58 9.13 25.88
C TYR A 296 -6.10 8.97 26.02
N LYS A 297 -6.81 8.76 24.91
CA LYS A 297 -8.25 8.51 24.86
C LYS A 297 -8.54 7.11 24.33
N SER A 298 -9.18 6.27 25.13
CA SER A 298 -9.69 4.98 24.67
C SER A 298 -11.21 4.99 24.58
N PRO A 299 -11.81 4.59 23.44
CA PRO A 299 -13.26 4.49 23.34
C PRO A 299 -13.79 3.38 24.27
N VAL A 300 -14.93 3.65 24.92
CA VAL A 300 -15.63 2.73 25.82
C VAL A 300 -16.99 2.34 25.24
N GLU A 301 -17.73 3.32 24.72
CA GLU A 301 -19.04 3.14 24.10
C GLU A 301 -19.23 4.19 23.01
N ILE A 302 -19.98 3.85 21.96
CA ILE A 302 -20.46 4.81 20.97
C ILE A 302 -21.96 5.03 21.20
N THR A 303 -22.40 6.28 21.13
CA THR A 303 -23.78 6.71 21.38
C THR A 303 -24.28 7.52 20.19
N ASP A 304 -25.58 7.84 20.13
CA ASP A 304 -26.13 8.70 19.06
C ASP A 304 -25.52 10.12 19.04
N GLY A 305 -24.92 10.58 20.14
CA GLY A 305 -24.27 11.89 20.23
C GLY A 305 -22.76 11.87 19.98
N GLY A 306 -22.14 10.71 19.73
CA GLY A 306 -20.69 10.58 19.55
C GLY A 306 -20.07 9.47 20.41
N VAL A 307 -18.80 9.61 20.77
CA VAL A 307 -18.00 8.54 21.40
C VAL A 307 -17.71 8.85 22.87
N ILE A 308 -18.06 7.95 23.78
CA ILE A 308 -17.60 8.00 25.16
C ILE A 308 -16.19 7.44 25.21
N CYS A 309 -15.23 8.25 25.67
CA CYS A 309 -13.85 7.80 25.88
C CYS A 309 -13.43 7.97 27.34
N ALA A 310 -12.66 7.00 27.83
CA ALA A 310 -11.91 7.10 29.06
C ALA A 310 -10.50 7.64 28.78
N ASP A 311 -9.95 8.36 29.75
CA ASP A 311 -8.54 8.68 29.79
C ASP A 311 -7.72 7.39 29.98
N THR A 312 -6.52 7.37 29.43
CA THR A 312 -5.60 6.24 29.58
C THR A 312 -4.26 6.67 30.14
N GLU A 313 -3.66 5.82 30.96
CA GLU A 313 -2.31 5.97 31.46
C GLU A 313 -1.46 4.76 31.13
N VAL A 314 -0.15 4.97 31.04
CA VAL A 314 0.81 3.89 30.88
C VAL A 314 1.32 3.52 32.26
N VAL A 315 1.06 2.29 32.66
CA VAL A 315 1.47 1.73 33.96
C VAL A 315 2.62 0.76 33.71
N GLU A 316 3.71 0.93 34.44
CA GLU A 316 4.82 -0.03 34.47
C GLU A 316 4.37 -1.31 35.20
N THR A 317 4.63 -2.46 34.60
CA THR A 317 4.35 -3.80 35.13
C THR A 317 5.63 -4.64 35.08
N GLU A 318 5.66 -5.77 35.77
CA GLU A 318 6.83 -6.66 35.79
C GLU A 318 7.23 -7.15 34.37
N ASP A 319 6.27 -7.23 33.45
CA ASP A 319 6.45 -7.67 32.06
C ASP A 319 6.65 -6.51 31.04
N GLY A 320 6.83 -5.27 31.53
CA GLY A 320 6.97 -4.06 30.72
C GLY A 320 5.83 -3.06 30.95
N SER A 321 5.49 -2.22 29.98
CA SER A 321 4.45 -1.20 30.16
C SER A 321 3.09 -1.62 29.60
N ARG A 322 2.03 -1.38 30.37
CA ARG A 322 0.63 -1.68 30.01
C ARG A 322 -0.17 -0.39 29.94
N LEU A 323 -1.05 -0.31 28.94
CA LEU A 323 -2.03 0.77 28.87
C LEU A 323 -3.24 0.41 29.74
N GLN A 324 -3.65 1.32 30.62
CA GLN A 324 -4.80 1.17 31.50
C GLN A 324 -5.74 2.36 31.36
N ALA A 325 -7.06 2.11 31.39
CA ALA A 325 -8.06 3.16 31.45
C ALA A 325 -8.17 3.71 32.88
N VAL A 326 -8.29 5.03 33.01
CA VAL A 326 -8.51 5.70 34.29
C VAL A 326 -10.00 5.63 34.62
N GLU A 327 -10.34 4.96 35.70
CA GLU A 327 -11.74 4.75 36.11
C GLU A 327 -12.43 6.08 36.46
N GLY A 328 -13.67 6.28 36.01
CA GLY A 328 -14.44 7.50 36.27
C GLY A 328 -14.05 8.71 35.41
N SER A 329 -13.14 8.52 34.44
CA SER A 329 -12.71 9.58 33.50
C SER A 329 -13.56 9.65 32.23
N GLU A 330 -14.59 8.83 32.11
CA GLU A 330 -15.41 8.70 30.91
C GLU A 330 -16.10 10.01 30.55
N LYS A 331 -15.84 10.51 29.34
CA LYS A 331 -16.44 11.73 28.80
C LYS A 331 -16.94 11.51 27.38
N LEU A 332 -18.08 12.13 27.08
CA LEU A 332 -18.62 12.16 25.72
C LEU A 332 -17.78 13.12 24.86
N PHE A 333 -17.29 12.60 23.74
CA PHE A 333 -16.76 13.36 22.63
C PHE A 333 -17.85 13.46 21.57
N GLU A 334 -18.44 14.65 21.46
CA GLU A 334 -19.50 14.92 20.49
C GLU A 334 -18.99 14.75 19.06
N ALA A 335 -19.71 13.96 18.26
CA ALA A 335 -19.40 13.76 16.85
C ALA A 335 -20.67 13.39 16.07
N ASP A 336 -20.82 14.00 14.89
CA ASP A 336 -21.86 13.65 13.92
C ASP A 336 -21.50 12.38 13.13
N SER A 337 -20.20 12.04 13.05
CA SER A 337 -19.70 10.83 12.41
C SER A 337 -18.47 10.29 13.13
N VAL A 338 -18.40 8.96 13.25
CA VAL A 338 -17.31 8.25 13.93
C VAL A 338 -16.66 7.27 12.97
N PHE A 339 -15.35 7.41 12.77
CA PHE A 339 -14.54 6.50 11.96
C PHE A 339 -13.68 5.58 12.80
N ILE A 340 -13.78 4.28 12.57
CA ILE A 340 -12.94 3.26 13.19
C ILE A 340 -11.76 2.94 12.25
N ALA A 341 -10.54 3.22 12.71
CA ALA A 341 -9.29 3.07 11.96
C ALA A 341 -8.24 2.18 12.70
N VAL A 342 -8.68 1.09 13.32
CA VAL A 342 -7.85 0.24 14.21
C VAL A 342 -7.31 -1.04 13.54
N SER A 343 -6.74 -0.90 12.34
CA SER A 343 -6.16 -1.99 11.54
C SER A 343 -7.17 -2.78 10.68
N GLN A 344 -6.63 -3.71 9.90
CA GLN A 344 -7.30 -4.48 8.87
C GLN A 344 -6.85 -5.95 8.94
N ALA A 345 -7.61 -6.84 8.31
CA ALA A 345 -7.37 -8.26 8.22
C ALA A 345 -7.62 -8.75 6.77
N PRO A 346 -7.00 -9.87 6.37
CA PRO A 346 -7.30 -10.51 5.10
C PRO A 346 -8.72 -11.07 5.09
N ARG A 347 -9.24 -11.33 3.88
CA ARG A 347 -10.49 -12.05 3.70
C ARG A 347 -10.25 -13.56 3.75
N SER A 348 -11.24 -14.32 4.19
CA SER A 348 -11.19 -15.78 4.30
C SER A 348 -11.93 -16.50 3.18
N ASN A 349 -12.03 -15.89 1.99
CA ASN A 349 -12.80 -16.42 0.86
C ASN A 349 -12.02 -17.42 -0.02
N LEU A 350 -10.71 -17.58 0.19
CA LEU A 350 -9.89 -18.53 -0.55
C LEU A 350 -9.75 -19.82 0.26
N SER A 351 -10.14 -20.95 -0.32
CA SER A 351 -10.02 -22.29 0.26
C SER A 351 -8.74 -22.99 -0.18
N GLY A 352 -8.29 -23.98 0.60
CA GLY A 352 -7.12 -24.80 0.26
C GLY A 352 -5.77 -24.09 0.45
N LEU A 353 -5.74 -23.02 1.24
CA LEU A 353 -4.52 -22.32 1.66
C LEU A 353 -4.40 -22.38 3.18
N GLU A 354 -3.19 -22.62 3.68
CA GLU A 354 -2.93 -22.55 5.11
C GLU A 354 -2.77 -21.09 5.55
N VAL A 355 -3.42 -20.74 6.67
CA VAL A 355 -3.41 -19.37 7.21
C VAL A 355 -3.00 -19.37 8.68
N GLY A 356 -2.26 -18.35 9.08
CA GLY A 356 -1.85 -18.16 10.47
C GLY A 356 -3.01 -17.71 11.37
N LYS A 357 -2.74 -17.55 12.67
CA LYS A 357 -3.73 -17.11 13.68
C LYS A 357 -4.38 -15.75 13.36
N THR A 358 -3.70 -14.92 12.56
CA THR A 358 -4.17 -13.60 12.13
C THR A 358 -4.95 -13.63 10.82
N GLY A 359 -5.12 -14.81 10.21
CA GLY A 359 -5.74 -15.03 8.91
C GLY A 359 -4.82 -14.77 7.71
N LEU A 360 -3.57 -14.35 7.94
CA LEU A 360 -2.58 -14.13 6.89
C LEU A 360 -2.17 -15.45 6.25
N VAL A 361 -1.97 -15.45 4.93
CA VAL A 361 -1.53 -16.64 4.18
C VAL A 361 -0.10 -16.97 4.57
N ILE A 362 0.16 -18.23 4.88
CA ILE A 362 1.49 -18.72 5.24
C ILE A 362 2.28 -18.95 3.94
N THR A 363 3.49 -18.40 3.88
CA THR A 363 4.44 -18.64 2.79
C THR A 363 5.86 -18.85 3.29
N ASP A 364 6.71 -19.44 2.46
CA ASP A 364 8.16 -19.32 2.61
C ASP A 364 8.65 -17.89 2.27
N GLU A 365 9.98 -17.66 2.33
CA GLU A 365 10.57 -16.35 2.05
C GLU A 365 10.45 -15.91 0.57
N ASP A 366 10.22 -16.85 -0.33
CA ASP A 366 10.09 -16.62 -1.77
C ASP A 366 8.61 -16.44 -2.18
N GLY A 367 7.68 -16.68 -1.25
CA GLY A 367 6.25 -16.52 -1.45
C GLY A 367 5.55 -17.79 -1.92
N ARG A 368 6.16 -18.97 -1.79
CA ARG A 368 5.47 -20.25 -2.01
C ARG A 368 4.49 -20.50 -0.88
N THR A 369 3.23 -20.80 -1.22
CA THR A 369 2.25 -21.26 -0.22
C THR A 369 2.43 -22.75 0.05
N THR A 370 1.64 -23.31 0.97
CA THR A 370 1.58 -24.76 1.18
C THR A 370 0.90 -25.53 0.05
N ARG A 371 0.24 -24.83 -0.87
CA ARG A 371 -0.43 -25.42 -2.02
C ARG A 371 0.45 -25.26 -3.26
N ASP A 372 0.79 -26.39 -3.89
CA ASP A 372 1.64 -26.41 -5.08
C ASP A 372 1.03 -25.58 -6.22
N GLY A 373 1.89 -24.88 -6.97
CA GLY A 373 1.49 -23.94 -8.01
C GLY A 373 0.82 -22.65 -7.50
N VAL A 374 0.68 -22.45 -6.18
CA VAL A 374 0.11 -21.23 -5.59
C VAL A 374 1.14 -20.44 -4.79
N PHE A 375 1.24 -19.17 -5.12
CA PHE A 375 2.20 -18.22 -4.54
C PHE A 375 1.45 -17.03 -3.95
N ALA A 376 2.02 -16.35 -2.95
CA ALA A 376 1.42 -15.17 -2.35
C ALA A 376 2.47 -14.18 -1.87
N SER A 377 2.15 -12.89 -1.92
CA SER A 377 2.98 -11.84 -1.34
C SER A 377 2.20 -10.54 -1.08
N GLY A 378 2.85 -9.57 -0.45
CA GLY A 378 2.24 -8.31 -0.03
C GLY A 378 1.41 -8.47 1.24
N ASP A 379 0.46 -7.56 1.44
CA ASP A 379 -0.23 -7.42 2.72
C ASP A 379 -1.02 -8.67 3.15
N VAL A 380 -1.41 -9.54 2.21
CA VAL A 380 -2.11 -10.81 2.54
C VAL A 380 -1.20 -11.80 3.28
N VAL A 381 0.13 -11.66 3.15
CA VAL A 381 1.14 -12.46 3.84
C VAL A 381 1.71 -11.71 5.05
N THR A 382 2.03 -10.43 4.91
CA THR A 382 2.79 -9.67 5.91
C THR A 382 1.94 -8.76 6.81
N GLY A 383 0.66 -8.58 6.48
CA GLY A 383 -0.14 -7.47 6.99
C GLY A 383 0.21 -6.15 6.30
N ALA A 384 -0.50 -5.07 6.64
CA ALA A 384 -0.30 -3.78 5.98
C ALA A 384 1.16 -3.28 6.11
N LYS A 385 1.85 -3.18 4.96
CA LYS A 385 3.22 -2.66 4.84
C LYS A 385 3.27 -1.53 3.79
N THR A 386 4.46 -1.01 3.53
CA THR A 386 4.64 0.02 2.49
C THR A 386 4.60 -0.58 1.09
N VAL A 387 4.26 0.25 0.10
CA VAL A 387 4.22 -0.15 -1.32
C VAL A 387 5.59 -0.66 -1.79
N ALA A 388 6.68 -0.02 -1.37
CA ALA A 388 8.04 -0.44 -1.71
C ALA A 388 8.38 -1.83 -1.14
N GLU A 389 7.98 -2.13 0.10
CA GLU A 389 8.17 -3.46 0.68
C GLU A 389 7.36 -4.53 -0.06
N ALA A 390 6.11 -4.22 -0.42
CA ALA A 390 5.27 -5.11 -1.22
C ALA A 390 5.88 -5.42 -2.60
N VAL A 391 6.41 -4.40 -3.28
CA VAL A 391 7.14 -4.57 -4.54
C VAL A 391 8.36 -5.48 -4.35
N ASN A 392 9.16 -5.24 -3.30
CA ASN A 392 10.37 -6.03 -3.05
C ASN A 392 10.06 -7.52 -2.86
N GLN A 393 9.05 -7.85 -2.05
CA GLN A 393 8.62 -9.24 -1.86
C GLN A 393 8.07 -9.84 -3.17
N SER A 394 7.29 -9.06 -3.92
CA SER A 394 6.66 -9.50 -5.17
C SER A 394 7.67 -9.78 -6.28
N LYS A 395 8.81 -9.09 -6.31
CA LYS A 395 9.90 -9.39 -7.25
C LYS A 395 10.46 -10.80 -7.03
N ARG A 396 10.62 -11.22 -5.77
CA ARG A 396 11.05 -12.58 -5.42
C ARG A 396 10.01 -13.60 -5.87
N SER A 397 8.74 -13.40 -5.51
CA SER A 397 7.67 -14.31 -5.90
C SER A 397 7.46 -14.40 -7.41
N ALA A 398 7.63 -13.30 -8.14
CA ALA A 398 7.58 -13.33 -9.60
C ALA A 398 8.68 -14.22 -10.19
N GLN A 399 9.93 -14.11 -9.69
CA GLN A 399 11.02 -14.98 -10.13
C GLN A 399 10.73 -16.44 -9.80
N THR A 400 10.23 -16.71 -8.59
CA THR A 400 9.85 -18.06 -8.17
C THR A 400 8.74 -18.69 -9.02
N ILE A 401 7.76 -17.89 -9.47
CA ILE A 401 6.73 -18.36 -10.41
C ILE A 401 7.33 -18.72 -11.77
N ILE A 402 8.28 -17.92 -12.26
CA ILE A 402 8.99 -18.18 -13.52
C ILE A 402 9.73 -19.52 -13.43
N ASP A 403 10.57 -19.68 -12.39
CA ASP A 403 11.36 -20.90 -12.18
C ASP A 403 10.46 -22.14 -12.03
N TYR A 404 9.33 -22.00 -11.32
CA TYR A 404 8.36 -23.08 -11.17
C TYR A 404 7.78 -23.53 -12.52
N ILE A 405 7.30 -22.60 -13.35
CA ILE A 405 6.71 -22.94 -14.64
C ILE A 405 7.76 -23.54 -15.59
N GLU A 406 8.98 -22.99 -15.60
CA GLU A 406 10.09 -23.54 -16.40
C GLU A 406 10.43 -24.98 -15.96
N SER A 407 10.41 -25.26 -14.65
CA SER A 407 10.63 -26.63 -14.16
C SER A 407 9.54 -27.63 -14.54
N LEU A 408 8.30 -27.17 -14.76
CA LEU A 408 7.21 -28.02 -15.26
C LEU A 408 7.42 -28.37 -16.75
N GLU A 409 7.96 -27.45 -17.53
CA GLU A 409 8.30 -27.70 -18.94
C GLU A 409 9.42 -28.76 -19.06
N GLU A 410 10.42 -28.70 -18.19
CA GLU A 410 11.53 -29.68 -18.15
C GLU A 410 11.10 -31.09 -17.71
N GLN A 411 10.06 -31.21 -16.87
CA GLN A 411 9.53 -32.51 -16.41
C GLN A 411 8.52 -33.12 -17.39
N GLY A 412 7.91 -32.30 -18.25
CA GLY A 412 6.96 -32.72 -19.28
C GLY A 412 7.58 -33.02 -20.65
N ALA A 413 8.83 -32.62 -20.88
CA ALA A 413 9.66 -32.98 -22.03
C ALA A 413 10.44 -34.27 -21.78
#